data_AF-A0AAW8KHD8-F1
#
_entry.id   AF-A0AAW8KHD8-F1
#
_cell.length_a   1.000
_cell.length_b   1.000
_cell.length_c   1.000
_cell.angle_alpha   90.00
_cell.angle_beta   90.00
_cell.angle_gamma   90.00
#
_symmetry.space_group_name_H-M   'P 1'
#
loop_
_entity.id
_entity.type
_entity.pdbx_description
1 polymer ?
#
loop_
_entity_poly.entity_id
_entity_poly.type
_entity_poly.pdbx_seq_one_letter_code
_entity_poly.pdbx_strand_id
1 'polypeptide(L)'
;MLFSQELWQRNLNLYQKILDLPFNQELANGTLDKEAFCHYVIQDAQYLVAYGRVLAVAAAKAFDADDIMQFSDAAKIAIVVERSLHDDFM
;
A
#
# COMPACT_ATOMS: atom_id res chain seq x y z
N MET A 1 24.44 11.76 0.33
CA MET A 1 23.20 11.00 0.62
C MET A 1 22.47 10.79 -0.67
N LEU A 2 21.84 9.62 -0.85
CA LEU A 2 20.94 9.39 -1.98
C LEU A 2 19.69 10.27 -1.83
N PHE A 3 19.07 10.67 -2.93
CA PHE A 3 17.84 11.48 -2.91
C PHE A 3 16.73 10.82 -2.09
N SER A 4 16.56 9.50 -2.20
CA SER A 4 15.60 8.73 -1.41
C SER A 4 15.86 8.82 0.11
N GLN A 5 17.13 8.88 0.53
CA GLN A 5 17.50 9.04 1.94
C GLN A 5 17.14 10.44 2.46
N GLU A 6 17.32 11.47 1.64
CA GLU A 6 16.92 12.83 2.00
C GLU A 6 15.39 12.92 2.18
N LEU A 7 14.63 12.39 1.23
CA LEU A 7 13.16 12.35 1.33
C LEU A 7 12.70 11.58 2.55
N TRP A 8 13.34 10.45 2.85
CA TRP A 8 13.06 9.67 4.06
C TRP A 8 13.28 10.50 5.32
N GLN A 9 14.44 11.14 5.44
CA GLN A 9 14.79 11.95 6.61
C GLN A 9 13.81 13.11 6.82
N ARG A 10 13.35 13.74 5.74
CA ARG A 10 12.39 14.85 5.79
C ARG A 10 11.00 14.42 6.26
N ASN A 11 10.61 13.18 6.00
CA ASN A 11 9.29 12.65 6.36
C ASN A 11 9.28 11.85 7.66
N LEU A 12 10.43 11.68 8.33
CA LEU A 12 10.56 10.86 9.54
C LEU A 12 9.55 11.25 10.64
N ASN A 13 9.32 12.54 10.85
CA ASN A 13 8.34 13.00 11.85
C ASN A 13 6.90 12.61 11.50
N LEU A 14 6.53 12.71 10.23
CA LEU A 14 5.20 12.32 9.76
C LEU A 14 5.02 10.80 9.86
N TYR A 15 6.04 10.04 9.45
CA TYR A 15 6.05 8.59 9.58
C TYR A 15 5.87 8.15 11.03
N GLN A 16 6.57 8.78 11.98
CA GLN A 16 6.39 8.48 13.41
C GLN A 16 4.96 8.76 13.88
N LYS A 17 4.35 9.88 13.45
CA LYS A 17 2.95 10.17 13.77
C LYS A 17 1.98 9.12 13.22
N ILE A 18 2.26 8.57 12.04
CA ILE A 18 1.46 7.48 11.46
C ILE A 18 1.58 6.24 12.32
N LEU A 19 2.80 5.86 12.73
CA LEU A 19 3.01 4.73 13.63
C LEU A 19 2.28 4.91 14.96
N ASP A 20 2.26 6.12 15.50
CA ASP A 20 1.63 6.43 16.79
C ASP A 20 0.10 6.53 16.73
N LEU A 21 -0.52 6.35 15.56
CA LEU A 21 -1.98 6.34 15.44
C LEU A 21 -2.60 5.20 16.27
N PRO A 22 -3.72 5.43 16.97
CA PRO A 22 -4.37 4.41 17.79
C PRO A 22 -4.65 3.10 17.02
N PHE A 23 -5.08 3.20 15.76
CA PHE A 23 -5.31 2.05 14.89
C PHE A 23 -4.05 1.16 14.77
N ASN A 24 -2.89 1.74 14.49
CA ASN A 24 -1.64 1.00 14.33
C ASN A 24 -1.13 0.42 15.65
N GLN A 25 -1.28 1.17 16.75
CA GLN A 25 -0.91 0.69 18.09
C GLN A 25 -1.78 -0.48 18.54
N GLU A 26 -3.09 -0.37 18.38
CA GLU A 26 -4.05 -1.42 18.73
C GLU A 26 -3.88 -2.66 17.83
N LEU A 27 -3.60 -2.46 16.54
CA LEU A 27 -3.32 -3.56 15.61
C LEU A 27 -2.06 -4.32 16.03
N ALA A 28 -0.97 -3.60 16.34
CA ALA A 28 0.29 -4.19 16.78
C ALA A 28 0.14 -4.94 18.12
N ASN A 29 -0.73 -4.45 19.01
CA ASN A 29 -1.03 -5.08 20.30
C ASN A 29 -2.07 -6.20 20.20
N GLY A 30 -2.70 -6.42 19.04
CA GLY A 30 -3.77 -7.40 18.85
C GLY A 30 -5.07 -7.05 19.58
N THR A 31 -5.27 -5.78 19.91
CA THR A 31 -6.45 -5.28 20.63
C THR A 31 -7.41 -4.48 19.75
N LEU A 32 -7.08 -4.28 18.47
CA LEU A 32 -7.92 -3.55 17.53
C LEU A 32 -9.29 -4.20 17.41
N ASP A 33 -10.33 -3.38 17.42
CA ASP A 33 -11.69 -3.83 17.19
C ASP A 33 -11.83 -4.50 15.82
N LYS A 34 -12.58 -5.61 15.79
CA LYS A 34 -12.75 -6.41 14.57
C LYS A 34 -13.49 -5.65 13.48
N GLU A 35 -14.49 -4.83 13.83
CA GLU A 35 -15.25 -4.03 12.85
C GLU A 35 -14.36 -2.95 12.24
N ALA A 36 -13.54 -2.29 13.06
CA ALA A 36 -12.55 -1.32 12.57
C ALA A 36 -11.54 -1.97 11.60
N PHE A 37 -11.07 -3.18 11.92
CA PHE A 37 -10.20 -3.94 11.01
C PHE A 37 -10.90 -4.32 9.70
N CYS A 38 -12.12 -4.86 9.76
CA CYS A 38 -12.87 -5.23 8.56
C CYS A 38 -13.15 -4.01 7.68
N HIS A 39 -13.52 -2.87 8.29
CA HIS A 39 -13.71 -1.62 7.57
C HIS A 39 -12.43 -1.19 6.83
N TYR A 40 -11.28 -1.25 7.50
CA TYR A 40 -9.99 -0.95 6.88
C TYR A 40 -9.71 -1.86 5.68
N VAL A 41 -9.90 -3.19 5.80
CA VAL A 41 -9.66 -4.14 4.71
C VAL A 41 -10.57 -3.89 3.50
N ILE A 42 -11.85 -3.58 3.74
CA ILE A 42 -12.81 -3.22 2.68
C ILE A 42 -12.34 -1.97 1.92
N GLN A 43 -11.86 -0.95 2.64
CA GLN A 43 -11.31 0.26 2.01
C GLN A 43 -9.98 -0.02 1.30
N ASP A 44 -9.13 -0.89 1.84
CA ASP A 44 -7.86 -1.27 1.24
C ASP A 44 -8.05 -2.00 -0.10
N ALA A 45 -9.06 -2.87 -0.22
CA ALA A 45 -9.42 -3.49 -1.50
C ALA A 45 -9.73 -2.44 -2.58
N GLN A 46 -10.55 -1.43 -2.25
CA GLN A 46 -10.86 -0.33 -3.18
C GLN A 46 -9.61 0.48 -3.54
N TYR A 47 -8.73 0.72 -2.56
CA TYR A 47 -7.45 1.38 -2.77
C TYR A 47 -6.53 0.60 -3.73
N LEU A 48 -6.45 -0.72 -3.59
CA LEU A 48 -5.56 -1.57 -4.40
C LEU A 48 -5.90 -1.54 -5.90
N VAL A 49 -7.18 -1.41 -6.28
CA VAL A 49 -7.55 -1.21 -7.70
C VAL A 49 -6.93 0.08 -8.25
N ALA A 50 -7.07 1.18 -7.51
CA ALA A 50 -6.51 2.47 -7.92
C ALA A 50 -4.97 2.43 -7.92
N TYR A 51 -4.37 1.78 -6.92
CA TYR A 51 -2.94 1.64 -6.80
C TYR A 51 -2.35 0.79 -7.94
N GLY A 52 -3.00 -0.31 -8.32
CA GLY A 52 -2.62 -1.12 -9.48
C GLY A 52 -2.60 -0.30 -10.78
N ARG A 53 -3.54 0.64 -10.97
CA ARG A 53 -3.51 1.56 -12.11
C ARG A 53 -2.31 2.51 -12.07
N VAL A 54 -1.95 3.03 -10.90
CA VAL A 54 -0.77 3.89 -10.73
C VAL A 54 0.51 3.13 -11.10
N LEU A 55 0.63 1.87 -10.69
CA LEU A 55 1.76 1.01 -11.03
C LEU A 55 1.84 0.72 -12.53
N ALA A 56 0.69 0.49 -13.18
CA ALA A 56 0.65 0.35 -14.64
C ALA A 56 1.10 1.63 -15.37
N VAL A 57 0.75 2.81 -14.85
CA VAL A 57 1.24 4.10 -15.38
C VAL A 57 2.74 4.25 -15.14
N ALA A 58 3.26 3.80 -14.00
CA ALA A 58 4.70 3.80 -13.74
C ALA A 58 5.44 2.90 -14.74
N ALA A 59 4.93 1.68 -15.01
CA ALA A 59 5.48 0.80 -16.03
C ALA A 59 5.51 1.46 -17.41
N ALA A 60 4.42 2.13 -17.81
CA ALA A 60 4.35 2.82 -19.10
C ALA A 60 5.34 4.01 -19.22
N LYS A 61 5.83 4.54 -18.10
CA LYS A 61 6.79 5.66 -18.04
C LYS A 61 8.23 5.22 -17.77
N ALA A 62 8.46 3.94 -17.48
CA ALA A 62 9.78 3.42 -17.21
C ALA A 62 10.65 3.43 -18.49
N PHE A 63 11.95 3.64 -18.31
CA PHE A 63 12.90 3.71 -19.42
C PHE A 63 13.52 2.33 -19.72
N ASP A 64 13.76 1.54 -18.67
CA ASP A 64 14.44 0.24 -18.77
C ASP A 64 13.44 -0.93 -18.73
N ALA A 65 13.74 -1.99 -19.49
CA ALA A 65 12.85 -3.15 -19.60
C ALA A 65 12.61 -3.85 -18.26
N ASP A 66 13.62 -3.93 -17.40
CA ASP A 66 13.51 -4.53 -16.08
C ASP A 66 12.52 -3.75 -15.18
N ASP A 67 12.56 -2.42 -15.24
CA ASP A 67 11.62 -1.56 -14.50
C ASP A 67 10.20 -1.70 -15.05
N ILE A 68 10.03 -1.77 -16.38
CA ILE A 68 8.73 -2.03 -17.01
C ILE A 68 8.16 -3.35 -16.49
N MET A 69 8.97 -4.41 -16.46
CA MET A 69 8.56 -5.72 -15.95
C MET A 69 8.20 -5.66 -14.47
N GLN A 70 9.03 -5.01 -13.65
CA GLN A 70 8.80 -4.89 -12.21
C GLN A 70 7.48 -4.17 -11.90
N PHE A 71 7.22 -3.01 -12.52
CA PHE A 71 5.99 -2.27 -12.28
C PHE A 71 4.75 -2.95 -12.86
N SER A 72 4.88 -3.65 -14.00
CA SER A 72 3.79 -4.43 -14.58
C SER A 72 3.38 -5.60 -13.70
N ASP A 73 4.36 -6.32 -13.13
CA ASP A 73 4.08 -7.42 -12.20
C ASP A 73 3.50 -6.91 -10.88
N ALA A 74 4.02 -5.79 -10.35
CA ALA A 74 3.46 -5.15 -9.16
C ALA A 74 1.99 -4.71 -9.38
N ALA A 75 1.66 -4.15 -10.55
CA ALA A 75 0.30 -3.77 -10.91
C ALA A 75 -0.64 -4.99 -10.95
N LYS A 76 -0.17 -6.11 -11.53
CA LYS A 76 -0.90 -7.37 -11.54
C LYS A 76 -1.12 -7.89 -10.12
N ILE A 77 -0.09 -7.91 -9.28
CA ILE A 77 -0.18 -8.40 -7.90
C ILE A 77 -1.21 -7.58 -7.12
N ALA A 78 -1.19 -6.25 -7.23
CA ALA A 78 -2.17 -5.38 -6.55
C ALA A 78 -3.63 -5.77 -6.88
N ILE A 79 -3.92 -6.06 -8.16
CA ILE A 79 -5.26 -6.47 -8.61
C ILE A 79 -5.61 -7.88 -8.15
N VAL A 80 -4.64 -8.80 -8.12
CA VAL A 80 -4.88 -10.18 -7.64
C VAL A 80 -5.18 -10.19 -6.14
N VAL A 81 -4.43 -9.42 -5.35
CA VAL A 81 -4.65 -9.30 -3.90
C VAL A 81 -6.00 -8.64 -3.63
N GLU A 82 -6.32 -7.57 -4.36
CA GLU A 82 -7.64 -6.93 -4.26
C GLU A 82 -8.80 -7.90 -4.44
N ARG A 83 -8.78 -8.69 -5.53
CA ARG A 83 -9.83 -9.69 -5.79
C ARG A 83 -9.93 -10.73 -4.68
N SER A 84 -8.79 -11.15 -4.13
CA SER A 84 -8.77 -12.12 -3.04
C SER A 84 -9.40 -11.53 -1.77
N LEU A 85 -9.08 -10.28 -1.43
CA LEU A 85 -9.69 -9.57 -0.30
C LEU A 85 -11.18 -9.31 -0.54
N HIS A 86 -11.58 -8.98 -1.77
CA HIS A 86 -12.98 -8.82 -2.12
C HIS A 86 -13.76 -10.12 -1.89
N ASP A 87 -13.26 -11.26 -2.35
CA ASP A 87 -13.94 -12.56 -2.20
C ASP A 87 -14.03 -13.02 -0.73
N ASP A 88 -13.05 -12.67 0.11
CA ASP A 88 -12.98 -13.09 1.51
C ASP A 88 -13.80 -12.18 2.47
N PHE A 89 -13.94 -10.89 2.14
CA PHE A 89 -14.50 -9.87 3.05
C PHE A 89 -15.77 -9.18 2.54
N MET A 90 -16.16 -9.33 1.26
CA MET A 90 -17.38 -8.73 0.67
C MET A 90 -18.33 -9.79 0.13
#